data_AF-M1EBT5-F1
#
_entry.id   AF-M1EBT5-F1
#
_cell.length_a   1.000
_cell.length_b   1.000
_cell.length_c   1.000
_cell.angle_alpha   90.00
_cell.angle_beta   90.00
_cell.angle_gamma   90.00
#
_symmetry.space_group_name_H-M   'P 1'
#
loop_
_entity.id
_entity.type
_entity.pdbx_description
1 polymer ?
#
loop_
_entity_poly.entity_id
_entity_poly.type
_entity_poly.pdbx_seq_one_letter_code
_entity_poly.pdbx_strand_id
1 'polypeptide(L)' 'DRKLLYQEWASYGVFYKYQPIDLVRKYFGEKIGLYFAWLGVYTQMLIPASVVGIIVFLYGCATVDENIPS' A
#
# COMPACT_ATOMS: atom_id res chain seq x y z
N ASP A 1 -23.72 4.22 -11.08
CA ASP A 1 -22.64 4.77 -10.24
C ASP A 1 -22.29 3.93 -9.01
N ARG A 2 -23.17 3.76 -8.01
CA ARG A 2 -22.83 3.04 -6.76
C ARG A 2 -22.36 1.58 -6.96
N LYS A 3 -22.99 0.81 -7.86
CA LYS A 3 -22.57 -0.57 -8.19
C LYS A 3 -21.19 -0.64 -8.87
N LEU A 4 -20.86 0.36 -9.69
CA LEU A 4 -19.58 0.43 -10.41
C LEU A 4 -18.41 0.70 -9.45
N LEU A 5 -18.59 1.63 -8.50
CA LEU A 5 -17.65 1.90 -7.41
C LEU A 5 -17.38 0.65 -6.56
N TYR A 6 -18.40 -0.16 -6.31
CA TYR A 6 -18.23 -1.37 -5.50
C TYR A 6 -17.39 -2.43 -6.21
N GLN A 7 -17.57 -2.61 -7.52
CA GLN A 7 -16.81 -3.57 -8.31
C GLN A 7 -15.35 -3.13 -8.58
N GLU A 8 -15.13 -1.86 -8.93
CA GLU A 8 -13.80 -1.39 -9.35
C GLU A 8 -12.94 -0.85 -8.19
N TRP A 9 -13.54 -0.50 -7.05
CA TRP A 9 -12.80 0.14 -5.95
C TRP A 9 -13.00 -0.54 -4.58
N ALA A 10 -14.23 -0.93 -4.22
CA ALA A 10 -14.51 -1.53 -2.91
C ALA A 10 -14.32 -3.06 -2.85
N SER A 11 -13.75 -3.67 -3.89
CA SER A 11 -13.47 -5.10 -3.93
C SER A 11 -12.01 -5.37 -3.54
N TYR A 12 -11.81 -6.21 -2.53
CA TYR A 12 -10.48 -6.62 -2.04
C TYR A 12 -9.59 -7.22 -3.15
N GLY A 13 -10.17 -7.78 -4.22
CA GLY A 13 -9.41 -8.30 -5.36
C GLY A 13 -8.76 -7.25 -6.27
N VAL A 14 -9.11 -5.97 -6.09
CA VAL A 14 -8.72 -4.87 -6.99
C VAL A 14 -7.69 -3.95 -6.33
N PHE A 15 -7.14 -4.32 -5.17
CA PHE A 15 -6.21 -3.47 -4.42
C PHE A 15 -4.90 -3.15 -5.18
N TYR A 16 -4.55 -3.95 -6.18
CA TYR A 16 -3.39 -3.74 -7.04
C TYR A 16 -3.65 -2.74 -8.19
N LYS A 17 -4.92 -2.43 -8.49
CA LYS A 17 -5.32 -1.52 -9.56
C LYS A 17 -5.28 -0.07 -9.03
N TYR A 18 -4.91 0.87 -9.89
CA TYR A 18 -4.95 2.30 -9.53
C TYR A 18 -6.37 2.71 -9.14
N GLN A 19 -6.52 3.38 -7.98
CA GLN A 19 -7.83 3.82 -7.50
C GLN A 19 -8.45 4.84 -8.48
N PRO A 20 -9.75 4.74 -8.83
CA PRO A 20 -10.44 5.73 -9.65
C PRO A 20 -10.82 6.96 -8.80
N ILE A 21 -9.82 7.80 -8.51
CA ILE A 21 -9.92 8.95 -7.59
C ILE A 21 -10.97 9.97 -8.07
N ASP A 22 -11.10 10.18 -9.38
CA ASP A 22 -12.11 11.08 -9.94
C ASP A 22 -13.55 10.62 -9.68
N LEU A 23 -13.80 9.31 -9.72
CA LEU A 23 -15.13 8.76 -9.48
C LEU A 23 -15.50 8.83 -7.99
N VAL A 24 -14.52 8.55 -7.11
CA VAL A 24 -14.67 8.70 -5.65
C VAL A 24 -14.88 10.18 -5.29
N ARG A 25 -14.10 11.09 -5.87
CA ARG A 25 -14.23 12.55 -5.68
C ARG A 25 -15.61 13.05 -6.14
N LYS A 26 -16.11 12.59 -7.28
CA LYS A 26 -17.44 12.99 -7.79
C LYS A 26 -18.60 12.46 -6.93
N TYR A 27 -18.43 11.31 -6.28
CA TYR A 27 -19.49 10.69 -5.47
C TYR A 27 -19.46 11.08 -3.98
N PHE A 28 -18.28 11.20 -3.39
CA PHE A 28 -18.07 11.48 -1.97
C PHE A 28 -17.57 12.90 -1.67
N GLY A 29 -17.20 13.68 -2.69
CA GLY A 29 -16.63 15.00 -2.55
C GLY A 29 -15.11 15.01 -2.37
N GLU A 30 -14.53 16.21 -2.43
CA GLU A 30 -13.07 16.40 -2.46
C GLU A 30 -12.35 15.96 -1.18
N LYS A 31 -12.93 16.21 0.01
CA LYS A 31 -12.30 15.84 1.28
C LYS A 31 -12.06 14.32 1.40
N ILE A 32 -13.07 13.53 1.03
CA ILE A 32 -13.00 12.07 1.13
C ILE A 32 -12.12 11.51 0.00
N GLY A 33 -12.22 12.05 -1.22
CA GLY A 33 -11.35 11.67 -2.32
C GLY A 33 -9.86 11.90 -2.03
N LEU A 34 -9.52 13.04 -1.42
CA LEU A 34 -8.15 13.37 -1.03
C LEU A 34 -7.61 12.43 0.07
N TYR A 35 -8.44 12.10 1.06
CA TYR A 35 -8.06 11.18 2.14
C TYR A 35 -7.64 9.80 1.59
N PHE A 36 -8.46 9.22 0.71
CA PHE A 36 -8.15 7.92 0.10
C PHE A 36 -6.94 7.98 -0.85
N ALA A 37 -6.80 9.07 -1.60
CA ALA A 37 -5.63 9.28 -2.46
C ALA A 37 -4.33 9.33 -1.63
N TRP A 38 -4.31 10.07 -0.52
CA TRP A 38 -3.15 10.16 0.37
C TRP A 38 -2.84 8.82 1.04
N LEU A 39 -3.86 8.10 1.49
CA LEU A 39 -3.71 6.77 2.08
C LEU A 39 -3.08 5.78 1.08
N GLY A 40 -3.53 5.79 -0.19
CA GLY A 40 -2.97 4.94 -1.24
C GLY A 40 -1.49 5.23 -1.49
N VAL A 41 -1.12 6.50 -1.59
CA VAL A 41 0.29 6.92 -1.73
C VAL A 41 1.12 6.49 -0.52
N TYR A 42 0.59 6.66 0.69
CA TYR A 42 1.26 6.23 1.91
C TYR A 42 1.56 4.72 1.88
N THR A 43 0.56 3.88 1.58
CA THR A 43 0.77 2.43 1.44
C THR A 43 1.78 2.09 0.35
N GLN A 44 1.80 2.81 -0.79
CA GLN A 44 2.79 2.59 -1.84
C GLN A 44 4.22 2.92 -1.37
N MET A 45 4.41 3.95 -0.54
CA MET A 45 5.72 4.27 0.04
C MET A 45 6.16 3.24 1.10
N LEU A 46 5.22 2.56 1.76
CA LEU A 46 5.53 1.49 2.71
C LEU A 46 6.09 0.22 2.03
N ILE A 47 5.76 -0.03 0.76
CA ILE A 47 6.24 -1.21 0.02
C ILE A 47 7.78 -1.23 -0.11
N PRO A 48 8.47 -0.19 -0.64
CA PRO A 48 9.92 -0.21 -0.70
C PRO A 48 10.56 -0.24 0.70
N ALA A 49 9.97 0.45 1.67
CA ALA A 49 10.45 0.43 3.06
C ALA A 49 10.38 -0.99 3.67
N SER A 50 9.30 -1.73 3.44
CA SER A 50 9.15 -3.10 3.94
C SER A 50 10.09 -4.08 3.24
N VAL A 51 10.32 -3.93 1.93
CA VAL A 51 11.29 -4.73 1.17
C VAL A 51 12.70 -4.56 1.75
N VAL A 52 13.14 -3.32 1.98
CA VAL A 52 14.44 -3.05 2.61
C VAL A 52 14.51 -3.66 4.01
N GLY A 53 13.44 -3.52 4.81
CA GLY A 53 13.36 -4.11 6.14
C GLY A 53 13.52 -5.63 6.15
N ILE A 54 12.87 -6.32 5.20
CA ILE A 54 12.97 -7.78 5.05
C ILE A 54 14.40 -8.18 4.63
N ILE A 55 15.02 -7.45 3.70
CA ILE A 55 16.40 -7.73 3.25
C ILE A 55 17.38 -7.61 4.42
N VAL A 56 17.31 -6.52 5.18
CA VAL A 56 18.19 -6.29 6.34
C VAL A 56 17.95 -7.34 7.42
N PHE A 57 16.69 -7.70 7.68
CA PHE A 57 16.34 -8.74 8.64
C PHE A 57 16.93 -10.10 8.24
N LEU A 58 16.76 -10.50 6.97
CA LEU A 58 17.32 -11.76 6.46
C LEU A 58 18.84 -11.78 6.48
N TYR A 59 19.50 -10.65 6.15
CA TYR A 59 20.96 -10.52 6.25
C TYR A 59 21.44 -10.68 7.70
N GLY A 60 20.75 -10.05 8.66
CA GLY A 60 21.02 -10.21 10.09
C GLY A 60 20.85 -11.66 10.57
N CYS A 61 19.78 -12.33 10.14
CA CYS A 61 19.57 -13.75 10.45
C CYS A 61 20.64 -14.66 9.84
N ALA A 62 21.04 -14.44 8.58
CA ALA A 62 22.06 -15.26 7.92
C ALA A 62 23.44 -15.09 8.56
N THR A 63 23.79 -13.88 8.99
CA THR A 63 25.09 -13.58 9.59
C THR A 63 25.14 -13.96 11.08
N VAL A 64 24.01 -14.36 11.70
CA VAL A 64 23.95 -14.63 13.15
C VAL A 64 24.82 -15.81 13.57
N ASP A 65 24.93 -16.85 12.73
CA ASP A 65 25.68 -18.07 13.02
C ASP A 65 27.19 -17.94 12.70
N GLU A 66 27.58 -16.97 11.85
CA GLU A 66 28.99 -16.72 11.49
C GLU A 66 29.68 -15.69 12.41
N ASN A 67 28.93 -15.01 13.27
CA ASN A 67 29.49 -14.08 14.23
C ASN A 67 30.13 -14.82 15.40
N ILE A 68 31.42 -15.17 15.28
CA ILE A 68 32.27 -15.40 16.45
C ILE A 68 32.42 -14.04 17.13
N PRO A 69 31.84 -13.80 18.32
CA PRO A 69 31.99 -12.53 19.00
C PRO A 69 33.46 -12.36 19.39
N SER A 70 34.05 -11.23 18.96
CA SER A 70 35.36 -10.76 19.41
C SER A 70 35.35 -10.36 20.88
#